data_AF-A0A6V7JP33-F1
#
_entry.id   AF-A0A6V7JP33-F1
#
_cell.length_a   1.000
_cell.length_b   1.000
_cell.length_c   1.000
_cell.angle_alpha   90.00
_cell.angle_beta   90.00
_cell.angle_gamma   90.00
#
_symmetry.space_group_name_H-M   'P 1'
#
loop_
_entity.id
_entity.type
_entity.pdbx_description
1 polymer ?
#
loop_
_entity_poly.entity_id
_entity_poly.type
_entity_poly.pdbx_seq_one_letter_code
_entity_poly.pdbx_strand_id
1 'polypeptide(L)' 'WRELGNMTKRHAVGLPSKYVLWYPGFQFRTNKIIHQIIVVLFHYLPALIIDLVLKLQGSKP' A
#
# COMPACT_ATOMS: atom_id res chain seq x y z
N TRP A 1 -12.81 8.42 8.05
CA TRP A 1 -11.61 7.80 7.44
C TRP A 1 -10.37 8.68 7.51
N ARG A 2 -10.36 9.90 6.96
CA ARG A 2 -9.18 10.77 6.99
C ARG A 2 -8.68 11.08 8.41
N GLU A 3 -9.57 11.44 9.31
CA GLU A 3 -9.24 11.74 10.71
C GLU A 3 -8.68 10.51 11.44
N LEU A 4 -9.41 9.39 11.38
CA LEU A 4 -8.94 8.10 11.90
C LEU A 4 -7.53 7.78 11.42
N GLY A 5 -7.29 7.93 10.12
CA GLY A 5 -5.97 7.65 9.56
C GLY A 5 -4.87 8.59 10.02
N ASN A 6 -5.17 9.88 10.23
CA ASN A 6 -4.23 10.83 10.82
C ASN A 6 -3.89 10.44 12.27
N MET A 7 -4.88 10.05 13.05
CA MET A 7 -4.67 9.55 14.42
C MET A 7 -3.82 8.29 14.41
N THR A 8 -4.15 7.31 13.57
CA THR A 8 -3.38 6.06 13.42
C THR A 8 -1.93 6.36 13.08
N LYS A 9 -1.67 7.22 12.09
CA LYS A 9 -0.30 7.59 11.71
C LYS A 9 0.43 8.29 12.86
N ARG A 10 -0.22 9.23 13.55
CA ARG A 10 0.36 9.98 14.66
C ARG A 10 0.79 9.05 15.80
N HIS A 11 -0.08 8.14 16.21
CA HIS A 11 0.21 7.21 17.31
C HIS A 11 1.20 6.11 16.89
N ALA A 12 1.10 5.59 15.67
CA ALA A 12 2.03 4.58 15.18
C ALA A 12 3.48 5.11 15.14
N VAL A 13 3.69 6.36 14.69
CA VAL A 13 5.01 6.98 14.62
C VAL A 13 5.48 7.50 15.98
N GLY A 14 4.56 8.05 16.80
CA GLY A 14 4.91 8.62 18.10
C GLY A 14 5.25 7.58 19.18
N LEU A 15 4.73 6.35 19.04
CA LEU A 15 4.92 5.24 19.99
C LEU A 15 5.24 3.95 19.20
N PRO A 16 6.44 3.81 18.63
CA PRO A 16 6.78 2.64 17.84
C PRO A 16 6.84 1.39 18.73
N SER A 17 6.16 0.32 18.31
CA SER A 17 6.28 -0.98 18.95
C SER A 17 7.63 -1.61 18.67
N LYS A 18 8.16 -2.41 19.62
CA LYS A 18 9.44 -3.14 19.47
C LYS A 18 9.53 -3.96 18.18
N TYR A 19 8.39 -4.40 17.65
CA TYR A 19 8.28 -5.24 16.46
C TYR A 19 7.67 -4.51 15.26
N VAL A 20 7.66 -3.17 15.24
CA VAL A 20 7.15 -2.43 14.09
C VAL A 20 8.07 -2.63 12.89
N LEU A 21 7.57 -3.26 11.84
CA LEU A 21 8.31 -3.44 10.58
C LEU A 21 8.02 -2.32 9.57
N TRP A 22 6.79 -1.80 9.59
CA TRP A 22 6.31 -0.78 8.64
C TRP A 22 5.35 0.19 9.33
N TYR A 23 5.43 1.46 8.97
CA TYR A 23 4.46 2.46 9.39
C TYR A 23 3.28 2.53 8.41
N PRO A 24 2.07 2.85 8.91
CA PRO A 24 0.89 3.00 8.06
C PRO A 24 1.09 4.10 7.02
N GLY A 25 1.09 3.71 5.75
CA GLY A 25 1.13 4.60 4.59
C GLY A 25 -0.12 4.43 3.73
N PHE A 26 -1.14 5.25 3.96
CA PHE A 26 -2.35 5.25 3.14
C PHE A 26 -2.83 6.68 2.85
N GLN A 27 -3.51 6.85 1.72
CA GLN A 27 -4.10 8.13 1.32
C GLN A 27 -5.60 7.95 1.08
N PHE A 28 -6.41 8.77 1.75
CA PHE A 28 -7.86 8.75 1.55
C PHE A 28 -8.26 9.70 0.43
N ARG A 29 -9.06 9.18 -0.50
CA ARG A 29 -9.60 9.91 -1.65
C ARG A 29 -11.12 9.88 -1.57
N THR A 30 -11.75 11.01 -1.85
CA THR A 30 -13.22 11.14 -1.85
C THR A 30 -13.82 10.72 -3.18
N ASN A 31 -13.08 10.86 -4.28
CA ASN A 31 -13.50 10.43 -5.61
C ASN A 31 -13.16 8.95 -5.86
N LYS A 32 -14.20 8.12 -6.06
CA LYS A 32 -14.08 6.69 -6.32
C LYS A 32 -13.36 6.38 -7.63
N ILE A 33 -13.61 7.14 -8.70
CA ILE A 33 -13.02 6.89 -10.03
C ILE A 33 -11.51 7.10 -9.97
N ILE A 34 -11.07 8.23 -9.41
CA ILE A 34 -9.64 8.53 -9.23
C ILE A 34 -8.97 7.48 -8.35
N HIS A 35 -9.65 7.04 -7.29
CA HIS A 35 -9.12 5.98 -6.43
C HIS A 35 -8.91 4.68 -7.22
N GLN A 36 -9.88 4.25 -8.03
CA GLN A 36 -9.76 3.04 -8.85
C GLN A 36 -8.62 3.14 -9.87
N ILE A 37 -8.47 4.27 -10.55
CA ILE A 37 -7.37 4.50 -11.51
C ILE A 37 -6.01 4.32 -10.80
N ILE A 38 -5.85 4.92 -9.61
CA ILE A 38 -4.61 4.85 -8.85
C ILE A 38 -4.32 3.43 -8.36
N VAL A 39 -5.35 2.71 -7.91
CA VAL A 39 -5.21 1.30 -7.49
C VAL A 39 -4.76 0.43 -8.68
N VAL A 40 -5.37 0.60 -9.85
CA VAL A 40 -4.98 -0.13 -11.05
C VAL A 40 -3.53 0.17 -11.46
N LEU A 41 -3.15 1.45 -11.50
CA LEU A 41 -1.83 1.86 -11.99
C LEU A 41 -0.68 1.59 -11.01
N PHE A 42 -0.91 1.77 -9.70
CA PHE A 42 0.17 1.73 -8.71
C PHE A 42 0.15 0.51 -7.79
N HIS A 43 -0.92 -0.30 -7.82
CA HIS A 43 -1.00 -1.53 -7.04
C HIS A 43 -1.06 -2.76 -7.94
N TYR A 44 -2.05 -2.85 -8.84
CA TYR A 44 -2.24 -4.04 -9.67
C TYR A 44 -1.24 -4.16 -10.81
N LEU A 45 -1.05 -3.11 -11.60
CA LEU A 45 -0.15 -3.15 -12.75
C LEU A 45 1.30 -3.48 -12.35
N PRO A 46 1.90 -2.86 -11.30
CA PRO A 46 3.26 -3.20 -10.88
C PRO A 46 3.36 -4.63 -10.34
N ALA A 47 2.36 -5.08 -9.57
CA ALA A 47 2.34 -6.46 -9.06
C ALA A 47 2.32 -7.48 -10.21
N LEU A 48 1.44 -7.26 -11.21
CA LEU A 48 1.36 -8.14 -12.38
C LEU A 48 2.68 -8.18 -13.17
N ILE A 49 3.36 -7.04 -13.32
CA ILE A 49 4.66 -6.99 -13.99
C ILE A 49 5.70 -7.81 -13.23
N ILE A 50 5.78 -7.64 -11.90
CA ILE A 50 6.72 -8.39 -11.06
C ILE A 50 6.42 -9.89 -11.14
N ASP A 51 5.16 -10.29 -11.01
CA ASP A 51 4.75 -11.69 -11.09
C ASP A 51 5.11 -12.31 -12.45
N LEU A 52 4.91 -11.56 -13.55
CA LEU A 52 5.28 -12.01 -14.88
C LEU A 52 6.80 -12.18 -15.00
N VAL A 53 7.58 -11.21 -14.51
CA VAL A 53 9.05 -11.27 -14.53
C VAL A 53 9.54 -12.48 -13.73
N LEU A 54 9.04 -12.69 -12.52
CA LEU A 54 9.39 -13.83 -11.67
C LEU A 54 9.04 -15.16 -12.33
N LYS A 55 7.85 -15.25 -12.95
CA LYS A 55 7.43 -16.43 -13.70
C LYS A 55 8.35 -16.73 -14.88
N LEU A 56 8.78 -15.70 -15.62
CA LEU A 56 9.72 -15.84 -16.74
C LEU A 56 11.13 -16.20 -16.27
N GLN A 57 11.54 -15.76 -15.09
CA GLN A 57 12.83 -16.13 -14.46
C GLN A 57 12.85 -17.56 -13.89
N GLY A 58 11.74 -18.30 -13.98
CA GLY A 58 11.63 -19.65 -13.43
C GLY A 58 11.61 -19.68 -11.90
N SER A 59 11.32 -18.54 -11.25
CA SER A 59 11.10 -18.49 -9.81
C SER A 59 9.87 -19.35 -9.49
N LYS A 60 10.08 -20.37 -8.65
CA LYS A 60 8.97 -21.20 -8.15
C LYS A 60 8.21 -20.40 -7.09
N PRO A 61 6.87 -20.49 -7.06
CA PRO A 61 6.04 -19.82 -6.06
C PRO A 61 6.35 -20.29 -4.64
#